data_AF-A0A1C6L522-F1
#
_entry.id   AF-A0A1C6L522-F1
#
_cell.length_a   1.000
_cell.length_b   1.000
_cell.length_c   1.000
_cell.angle_alpha   90.00
_cell.angle_beta   90.00
_cell.angle_gamma   90.00
#
_symmetry.space_group_name_H-M   'P 1'
#
loop_
_entity.id
_entity.type
_entity.pdbx_description
1 polymer ?
#
loop_
_entity_poly.entity_id
_entity_poly.type
_entity_poly.pdbx_seq_one_letter_code
_entity_poly.pdbx_strand_id
1 'polypeptide(L)'
;MKKKFRIIIAAMLCICLTIGVTGCAALEDTINEIQGNLTGNGYTIRTYDNYGNKVMTTVGDKINVKGNKVKSKSYDSSGSIITNYDISSVITINIDGEQIQSCGDTCIFEQDGLIPDADFTQSDIYSHTDGALLDNTFVSGIINEYKNYFGKSRVVVIKSQLGQPITAYSGDEVYWKVPDDLPKMTKLMIDGKALYIHRANFQIIDTALLG
;
A
#
# COMPACT_ATOMS: atom_id res chain seq x y z
N MET A 1 39.90 44.83 8.59
CA MET A 1 38.84 44.00 9.21
C MET A 1 37.71 43.62 8.23
N LYS A 2 37.20 44.55 7.39
CA LYS A 2 36.05 44.30 6.48
C LYS A 2 36.26 43.22 5.39
N LYS A 3 37.47 43.05 4.84
CA LYS A 3 37.77 42.02 3.82
C LYS A 3 37.77 40.58 4.38
N LYS A 4 38.36 40.37 5.56
CA LYS A 4 38.41 39.05 6.21
C LYS A 4 37.01 38.57 6.66
N PHE A 5 36.16 39.51 7.10
CA PHE A 5 34.78 39.23 7.48
C PHE A 5 33.90 38.81 6.28
N ARG A 6 34.10 39.43 5.10
CA ARG A 6 33.39 39.04 3.87
C ARG A 6 33.79 37.64 3.36
N ILE A 7 35.05 37.26 3.54
CA ILE A 7 35.54 35.91 3.16
C ILE A 7 34.94 34.84 4.07
N ILE A 8 34.80 35.13 5.37
CA ILE A 8 34.17 34.21 6.34
C ILE A 8 32.67 34.03 6.04
N ILE A 9 31.96 35.10 5.70
CA ILE A 9 30.55 35.02 5.31
C ILE A 9 30.37 34.24 4.00
N ALA A 10 31.24 34.46 3.01
CA ALA A 10 31.19 33.71 1.75
C ALA A 10 31.48 32.22 1.94
N ALA A 11 32.44 31.87 2.81
CA ALA A 11 32.74 30.47 3.14
C ALA A 11 31.59 29.78 3.89
N MET A 12 30.92 30.48 4.81
CA MET A 12 29.77 29.96 5.54
C MET A 12 28.54 29.76 4.64
N LEU A 13 28.34 30.65 3.66
CA LEU A 13 27.27 30.54 2.66
C LEU A 13 27.51 29.36 1.69
N CYS A 14 28.75 29.12 1.27
CA CYS A 14 29.11 27.95 0.45
C CYS A 14 28.94 26.62 1.20
N ILE A 15 29.23 26.59 2.51
CA ILE A 15 29.03 25.39 3.35
C ILE A 15 27.53 25.08 3.50
N CYS A 16 26.68 26.09 3.68
CA CYS A 16 25.22 25.90 3.71
C CYS A 16 24.65 25.38 2.37
N LEU A 17 25.24 25.79 1.24
CA LEU A 17 24.85 25.31 -0.09
C LEU A 17 25.25 23.84 -0.34
N THR A 18 26.31 23.33 0.31
CA THR A 18 26.75 21.94 0.15
C THR A 18 26.00 20.92 1.02
N ILE A 19 25.25 21.36 2.03
CA ILE A 19 24.46 20.46 2.90
C ILE A 19 23.02 20.29 2.37
N GLY A 20 22.62 21.05 1.34
CA GLY A 20 21.25 21.11 0.86
C GLY A 20 20.80 20.08 -0.18
N VAL A 21 21.67 19.15 -0.64
CA VAL A 21 21.36 18.38 -1.87
C VAL A 21 21.31 16.85 -1.69
N THR A 22 21.50 16.31 -0.49
CA THR A 22 21.28 14.88 -0.21
C THR A 22 20.04 14.58 0.63
N GLY A 23 19.20 15.59 0.92
CA GLY A 23 18.06 15.45 1.82
C GLY A 23 16.66 15.55 1.20
N CYS A 24 16.48 16.01 -0.05
CA CYS A 24 15.13 16.33 -0.54
C CYS A 24 14.23 15.10 -0.80
N ALA A 25 14.78 13.97 -1.27
CA ALA A 25 13.96 12.79 -1.51
C ALA A 25 13.43 12.13 -0.22
N ALA A 26 14.18 12.25 0.90
CA ALA A 26 13.77 11.70 2.19
C ALA A 26 12.92 12.69 2.99
N LEU A 27 13.20 14.01 2.91
CA LEU A 27 12.44 15.04 3.62
C LEU A 27 11.03 15.28 3.04
N GLU A 28 10.81 15.05 1.74
CA GLU A 28 9.46 15.08 1.17
C GLU A 28 8.59 13.89 1.60
N ASP A 29 9.20 12.75 1.91
CA ASP A 29 8.53 11.60 2.53
C ASP A 29 8.24 11.86 4.02
N THR A 30 9.15 12.51 4.76
CA THR A 30 9.00 12.74 6.22
C THR A 30 8.07 13.91 6.60
N ILE A 31 7.88 14.91 5.73
CA ILE A 31 7.04 16.09 6.06
C ILE A 31 5.53 15.81 5.89
N ASN A 32 5.15 14.73 5.19
CA ASN A 32 3.76 14.29 5.05
C ASN A 32 3.30 13.30 6.14
N GLU A 33 4.20 12.86 7.02
CA GLU A 33 4.09 11.63 7.82
C GLU A 33 3.33 11.77 9.16
N ILE A 34 2.80 12.96 9.52
CA ILE A 34 2.13 13.20 10.84
C ILE A 34 0.60 13.11 10.75
N GLN A 35 0.04 12.94 9.56
CA GLN A 35 -1.34 12.52 9.31
C GLN A 35 -1.26 11.64 8.06
N GLY A 36 -1.74 10.38 8.08
CA GLY A 36 -1.65 9.41 6.96
C GLY A 36 -2.26 9.91 5.64
N ASN A 37 -1.58 10.87 5.04
CA ASN A 37 -1.97 11.67 3.90
C ASN A 37 -1.26 11.07 2.70
N LEU A 38 -2.04 10.47 1.80
CA LEU A 38 -1.58 10.07 0.49
C LEU A 38 -1.57 11.30 -0.44
N THR A 39 -1.06 12.43 0.05
CA THR A 39 -1.14 13.73 -0.64
C THR A 39 -0.05 13.86 -1.68
N GLY A 40 -0.42 14.31 -2.88
CA GLY A 40 0.52 14.61 -3.96
C GLY A 40 0.40 13.71 -5.21
N ASN A 41 -0.48 12.70 -5.18
CA ASN A 41 -0.82 11.89 -6.34
C ASN A 41 -2.33 11.59 -6.35
N GLY A 42 -2.93 11.50 -7.53
CA GLY A 42 -4.26 10.90 -7.66
C GLY A 42 -4.20 9.39 -7.43
N TYR A 43 -5.31 8.83 -6.94
CA TYR A 43 -5.46 7.39 -6.81
C TYR A 43 -6.84 6.94 -7.29
N THR A 44 -6.83 5.71 -7.82
CA THR A 44 -8.03 4.88 -7.94
C THR A 44 -8.10 3.94 -6.74
N ILE A 45 -9.19 4.01 -5.99
CA ILE A 45 -9.47 3.14 -4.85
C ILE A 45 -10.52 2.11 -5.26
N ARG A 46 -10.19 0.83 -5.12
CA ARG A 46 -11.10 -0.28 -5.38
C ARG A 46 -11.34 -1.05 -4.10
N THR A 47 -12.61 -1.26 -3.78
CA THR A 47 -13.03 -2.01 -2.60
C THR A 47 -13.61 -3.35 -3.04
N TYR A 48 -13.24 -4.40 -2.32
CA TYR A 48 -13.60 -5.78 -2.60
C TYR A 48 -14.15 -6.46 -1.36
N ASP A 49 -15.16 -7.32 -1.56
CA ASP A 49 -15.64 -8.21 -0.51
C ASP A 49 -14.60 -9.31 -0.17
N ASN A 50 -14.93 -10.14 0.81
CA ASN A 50 -14.04 -11.24 1.22
C ASN A 50 -13.80 -12.30 0.13
N TYR A 51 -14.66 -12.34 -0.90
CA TYR A 51 -14.57 -13.22 -2.07
C TYR A 51 -13.95 -12.50 -3.27
N GLY A 52 -13.23 -11.39 -3.05
CA GLY A 52 -12.54 -10.69 -4.13
C GLY A 52 -13.46 -10.03 -5.16
N ASN A 53 -14.77 -9.91 -4.91
CA ASN A 53 -15.67 -9.20 -5.80
C ASN A 53 -15.57 -7.71 -5.57
N LYS A 54 -15.39 -6.96 -6.66
CA LYS A 54 -15.35 -5.50 -6.61
C LYS A 54 -16.73 -4.96 -6.27
N VAL A 55 -16.83 -4.25 -5.15
CA VAL A 55 -18.09 -3.65 -4.65
C VAL A 55 -18.15 -2.15 -4.89
N MET A 56 -16.99 -1.49 -4.99
CA MET A 56 -16.92 -0.04 -5.18
C MET A 56 -15.64 0.36 -5.91
N THR A 57 -15.71 1.43 -6.69
CA THR A 57 -14.54 2.14 -7.23
C THR A 57 -14.73 3.63 -6.97
N THR A 58 -13.72 4.26 -6.41
CA THR A 58 -13.68 5.70 -6.11
C THR A 58 -12.37 6.26 -6.60
N VAL A 59 -12.36 7.49 -7.11
CA VAL A 59 -11.16 8.18 -7.56
C VAL A 59 -11.03 9.48 -6.78
N GLY A 60 -9.81 9.89 -6.45
CA GLY A 60 -9.57 11.21 -5.90
C GLY A 60 -8.11 11.59 -5.77
N ASP A 61 -7.87 12.87 -5.52
CA ASP A 61 -6.53 13.48 -5.55
C ASP A 61 -5.95 13.72 -4.16
N LYS A 62 -6.82 13.93 -3.16
CA LYS A 62 -6.44 14.19 -1.78
C LYS A 62 -7.03 13.13 -0.88
N ILE A 63 -6.22 12.13 -0.57
CA ILE A 63 -6.65 10.98 0.21
C ILE A 63 -5.98 10.98 1.57
N ASN A 64 -6.77 10.78 2.62
CA ASN A 64 -6.29 10.58 3.98
C ASN A 64 -7.01 9.40 4.62
N VAL A 65 -6.25 8.45 5.19
CA VAL A 65 -6.81 7.27 5.84
C VAL A 65 -6.60 7.36 7.36
N LYS A 66 -7.68 7.24 8.12
CA LYS A 66 -7.66 7.27 9.60
C LYS A 66 -8.14 5.95 10.17
N GLY A 67 -7.39 5.41 11.12
CA GLY A 67 -7.80 4.24 11.89
C GLY A 67 -8.73 4.64 13.01
N ASN A 68 -9.83 3.92 13.19
CA ASN A 68 -10.67 4.14 14.36
C ASN A 68 -10.06 3.41 15.57
N LYS A 69 -9.75 4.13 16.67
CA LYS A 69 -9.14 3.53 17.86
C LYS A 69 -10.21 2.89 18.74
N VAL A 70 -10.05 1.62 19.06
CA VAL A 70 -10.91 0.89 20.01
C VAL A 70 -10.14 0.61 21.29
N LYS A 71 -10.84 0.67 22.42
CA LYS A 71 -10.28 0.32 23.73
C LYS A 71 -10.22 -1.20 23.85
N SER A 72 -9.04 -1.74 24.09
CA SER A 72 -8.86 -3.14 24.49
C SER A 72 -8.40 -3.21 25.95
N LYS A 73 -8.78 -4.27 26.64
CA LYS A 73 -8.36 -4.53 28.02
C LYS A 73 -7.38 -5.70 28.00
N SER A 74 -6.21 -5.53 28.57
CA SER A 74 -5.28 -6.63 28.87
C SER A 74 -5.01 -6.68 30.38
N TYR A 75 -4.34 -7.73 30.84
CA TYR A 75 -3.95 -7.88 32.24
C TYR A 75 -2.43 -7.87 32.34
N ASP A 76 -1.89 -7.12 33.30
CA ASP A 76 -0.47 -7.24 33.64
C ASP A 76 -0.19 -8.53 34.42
N SER A 77 1.08 -8.81 34.68
CA SER A 77 1.53 -9.96 35.49
C SER A 77 1.01 -9.93 36.94
N SER A 78 0.46 -8.79 37.39
CA SER A 78 -0.14 -8.56 38.70
C SER A 78 -1.66 -8.79 38.71
N GLY A 79 -2.29 -9.03 37.56
CA GLY A 79 -3.74 -9.14 37.41
C GLY A 79 -4.48 -7.79 37.31
N SER A 80 -3.77 -6.67 37.19
CA SER A 80 -4.38 -5.34 36.99
C SER A 80 -4.80 -5.15 35.54
N ILE A 81 -5.97 -4.53 35.35
CA ILE A 81 -6.50 -4.21 34.02
C ILE A 81 -5.71 -3.05 33.42
N ILE A 82 -5.01 -3.31 32.32
CA ILE A 82 -4.41 -2.29 31.45
C ILE A 82 -5.42 -1.98 30.34
N THR A 83 -5.67 -0.69 30.10
CA THR A 83 -6.43 -0.24 28.92
C THR A 83 -5.45 0.09 27.79
N ASN A 84 -5.47 -0.71 26.72
CA ASN A 84 -4.75 -0.43 25.49
C ASN A 84 -5.69 0.18 24.45
N TYR A 85 -5.11 0.83 23.44
CA TYR A 85 -5.84 1.38 22.30
C TYR A 85 -5.37 0.68 21.04
N ASP A 86 -6.18 -0.24 20.53
CA ASP A 86 -5.91 -0.92 19.27
C ASP A 86 -6.58 -0.18 18.12
N ILE A 87 -5.94 -0.22 16.95
CA ILE A 87 -6.58 0.25 15.71
C ILE A 87 -7.64 -0.78 15.34
N SER A 88 -8.90 -0.38 15.27
CA SER A 88 -10.00 -1.27 14.90
C SER A 88 -9.92 -1.68 13.42
N SER A 89 -10.74 -2.64 13.03
CA SER A 89 -10.93 -3.04 11.63
C SER A 89 -11.62 -1.97 10.78
N VAL A 90 -12.20 -0.94 11.41
CA VAL A 90 -12.83 0.20 10.74
C VAL A 90 -11.78 1.25 10.40
N ILE A 91 -11.69 1.61 9.13
CA ILE A 91 -10.93 2.75 8.63
C ILE A 91 -11.88 3.80 8.06
N THR A 92 -11.49 5.06 8.19
CA THR A 92 -12.14 6.20 7.52
C THR A 92 -11.22 6.69 6.42
N ILE A 93 -11.70 6.64 5.18
CA ILE A 93 -11.01 7.10 3.99
C ILE A 93 -11.63 8.45 3.61
N ASN A 94 -10.86 9.52 3.77
CA ASN A 94 -11.26 10.86 3.32
C ASN A 94 -10.74 11.03 1.90
N ILE A 95 -11.60 11.45 0.97
CA ILE A 95 -11.29 11.60 -0.46
C ILE A 95 -11.87 12.93 -0.89
N ASP A 96 -11.01 13.90 -1.23
CA ASP A 96 -11.40 15.21 -1.75
C ASP A 96 -12.44 15.98 -0.92
N GLY A 97 -12.44 15.75 0.40
CA GLY A 97 -13.37 16.38 1.34
C GLY A 97 -14.60 15.54 1.69
N GLU A 98 -14.83 14.44 0.96
CA GLU A 98 -15.84 13.43 1.27
C GLU A 98 -15.26 12.25 2.07
N GLN A 99 -16.12 11.37 2.59
CA GLN A 99 -15.71 10.30 3.49
C GLN A 99 -16.38 8.97 3.16
N ILE A 100 -15.57 7.91 3.19
CA ILE A 100 -15.99 6.51 3.17
C ILE A 100 -15.53 5.88 4.49
N GLN A 101 -16.41 5.15 5.16
CA GLN A 101 -16.03 4.30 6.28
C GLN A 101 -16.10 2.84 5.83
N SER A 102 -14.95 2.16 5.86
CA SER A 102 -14.86 0.76 5.49
C SER A 102 -14.57 -0.09 6.72
N CYS A 103 -15.29 -1.21 6.84
CA CYS A 103 -15.11 -2.17 7.92
C CYS A 103 -15.16 -3.58 7.33
N GLY A 104 -14.00 -4.23 7.27
CA GLY A 104 -13.92 -5.64 6.90
C GLY A 104 -13.67 -5.91 5.43
N ASP A 105 -13.78 -4.92 4.55
CA ASP A 105 -13.50 -5.06 3.12
C ASP A 105 -12.01 -4.90 2.80
N THR A 106 -11.58 -5.55 1.71
CA THR A 106 -10.27 -5.31 1.12
C THR A 106 -10.30 -4.00 0.33
N CYS A 107 -9.36 -3.09 0.58
CA CYS A 107 -9.25 -1.84 -0.18
C CYS A 107 -7.87 -1.76 -0.83
N ILE A 108 -7.84 -1.47 -2.14
CA ILE A 108 -6.63 -1.31 -2.95
C ILE A 108 -6.61 0.12 -3.47
N PHE A 109 -5.52 0.84 -3.22
CA PHE A 109 -5.30 2.23 -3.61
C PHE A 109 -4.17 2.27 -4.64
N GLU A 110 -4.54 2.40 -5.90
CA GLU A 110 -3.67 2.43 -7.07
C GLU A 110 -3.27 3.88 -7.34
N GLN A 111 -1.98 4.23 -7.19
CA GLN A 111 -1.50 5.55 -7.59
C GLN A 111 -1.68 5.73 -9.10
N ASP A 112 -2.03 6.94 -9.53
CA ASP A 112 -2.15 7.29 -10.94
C ASP A 112 -0.94 6.84 -11.78
N GLY A 113 -1.27 6.14 -12.86
CA GLY A 113 -0.31 5.52 -13.78
C GLY A 113 0.15 4.12 -13.38
N LEU A 114 -0.27 3.59 -12.23
CA LEU A 114 -0.16 2.16 -11.92
C LEU A 114 -1.40 1.44 -12.43
N ILE A 115 -1.23 0.56 -13.40
CA ILE A 115 -2.31 -0.19 -14.04
C ILE A 115 -2.06 -1.68 -13.79
N PRO A 116 -3.07 -2.45 -13.40
CA PRO A 116 -2.91 -3.89 -13.25
C PRO A 116 -2.70 -4.56 -14.61
N ASP A 117 -1.80 -5.53 -14.67
CA ASP A 117 -1.60 -6.39 -15.84
C ASP A 117 -2.72 -7.43 -15.95
N ALA A 118 -3.33 -7.79 -14.82
CA ALA A 118 -4.48 -8.71 -14.76
C ALA A 118 -5.50 -8.29 -13.68
N ASP A 119 -6.79 -8.38 -14.02
CA ASP A 119 -7.93 -8.31 -13.09
C ASP A 119 -8.61 -9.68 -13.13
N PHE A 120 -8.59 -10.41 -12.01
CA PHE A 120 -9.06 -11.79 -11.96
C PHE A 120 -10.55 -11.84 -11.68
N THR A 121 -11.28 -12.63 -12.48
CA THR A 121 -12.71 -12.79 -12.34
C THR A 121 -13.06 -14.02 -11.52
N GLN A 122 -14.27 -14.04 -10.93
CA GLN A 122 -14.79 -15.25 -10.25
C GLN A 122 -14.82 -16.47 -11.19
N SER A 123 -15.02 -16.28 -12.50
CA SER A 123 -14.94 -17.37 -13.49
C SER A 123 -13.54 -17.97 -13.59
N ASP A 124 -12.49 -17.15 -13.55
CA ASP A 124 -11.09 -17.64 -13.53
C ASP A 124 -10.83 -18.46 -12.25
N ILE A 125 -11.47 -18.03 -11.16
CA ILE A 125 -11.39 -18.71 -9.86
C ILE A 125 -12.10 -20.06 -9.88
N TYR A 126 -13.29 -20.14 -10.48
CA TYR A 126 -14.05 -21.40 -10.52
C TYR A 126 -13.51 -22.41 -11.52
N SER A 127 -12.83 -21.99 -12.58
CA SER A 127 -12.25 -22.90 -13.58
C SER A 127 -11.07 -23.73 -13.04
N HIS A 128 -10.47 -23.32 -11.92
CA HIS A 128 -9.29 -23.97 -11.33
C HIS A 128 -9.54 -24.57 -9.93
N THR A 129 -10.79 -24.60 -9.45
CA THR A 129 -11.14 -25.23 -8.17
C THR A 129 -12.23 -26.28 -8.37
N ASP A 130 -11.97 -27.51 -7.93
CA ASP A 130 -12.99 -28.57 -7.82
C ASP A 130 -13.91 -28.37 -6.58
N GLY A 131 -14.01 -27.14 -6.06
CA GLY A 131 -14.74 -26.79 -4.84
C GLY A 131 -13.90 -26.77 -3.56
N ALA A 132 -12.59 -27.03 -3.64
CA ALA A 132 -11.65 -26.91 -2.54
C ALA A 132 -10.94 -25.53 -2.56
N LEU A 133 -11.54 -24.56 -1.89
CA LEU A 133 -11.08 -23.15 -1.80
C LEU A 133 -9.83 -22.93 -0.91
N LEU A 134 -8.88 -23.88 -0.82
CA LEU A 134 -7.87 -23.86 0.26
C LEU A 134 -6.40 -24.04 -0.11
N ASP A 135 -6.01 -24.17 -1.39
CA ASP A 135 -4.59 -24.37 -1.71
C ASP A 135 -3.97 -23.29 -2.60
N ASN A 136 -2.72 -22.92 -2.26
CA ASN A 136 -1.86 -22.01 -3.04
C ASN A 136 -1.66 -22.46 -4.50
N THR A 137 -1.88 -23.74 -4.81
CA THR A 137 -1.72 -24.35 -6.14
C THR A 137 -2.70 -23.80 -7.17
N PHE A 138 -3.94 -23.52 -6.75
CA PHE A 138 -4.95 -22.92 -7.62
C PHE A 138 -4.54 -21.50 -8.07
N VAL A 139 -3.95 -20.71 -7.15
CA VAL A 139 -3.49 -19.36 -7.47
C VAL A 139 -2.33 -19.39 -8.47
N SER A 140 -1.41 -20.35 -8.34
CA SER A 140 -0.36 -20.56 -9.35
C SER A 140 -0.92 -20.93 -10.72
N GLY A 141 -1.99 -21.73 -10.77
CA GLY A 141 -2.69 -22.06 -12.02
C GLY A 141 -3.19 -20.82 -12.76
N ILE A 142 -3.98 -19.98 -12.06
CA ILE A 142 -4.47 -18.72 -12.62
C ILE A 142 -3.32 -17.82 -13.06
N ILE A 143 -2.32 -17.61 -12.21
CA ILE A 143 -1.21 -16.70 -12.55
C ILE A 143 -0.48 -17.20 -13.80
N ASN A 144 -0.31 -18.50 -13.98
CA ASN A 144 0.33 -19.06 -15.17
C ASN A 144 -0.49 -18.86 -16.44
N GLU A 145 -1.83 -18.86 -16.38
CA GLU A 145 -2.66 -18.50 -17.55
C GLU A 145 -2.42 -17.05 -17.98
N TYR A 146 -2.24 -16.18 -17.00
CA TYR A 146 -1.97 -14.76 -17.23
C TYR A 146 -0.49 -14.44 -17.44
N LYS A 147 0.41 -15.43 -17.50
CA LYS A 147 1.87 -15.19 -17.55
C LYS A 147 2.32 -14.30 -18.70
N ASN A 148 1.64 -14.39 -19.85
CA ASN A 148 1.97 -13.63 -21.05
C ASN A 148 1.63 -12.13 -20.90
N TYR A 149 0.84 -11.76 -19.90
CA TYR A 149 0.55 -10.37 -19.56
C TYR A 149 1.64 -9.76 -18.68
N PHE A 150 2.50 -10.57 -18.05
CA PHE A 150 3.56 -10.08 -17.15
C PHE A 150 4.86 -9.84 -17.93
N GLY A 151 5.11 -8.59 -18.28
CA GLY A 151 6.29 -8.19 -19.06
C GLY A 151 7.55 -7.90 -18.24
N LYS A 152 7.49 -8.02 -16.92
CA LYS A 152 8.55 -7.57 -15.99
C LYS A 152 9.16 -8.71 -15.18
N SER A 153 10.24 -8.43 -14.47
CA SER A 153 10.96 -9.47 -13.71
C SER A 153 10.23 -9.99 -12.47
N ARG A 154 9.28 -9.22 -11.92
CA ARG A 154 8.51 -9.63 -10.74
C ARG A 154 7.02 -9.35 -10.91
N VAL A 155 6.18 -10.19 -10.30
CA VAL A 155 4.72 -10.06 -10.28
C VAL A 155 4.23 -9.93 -8.85
N VAL A 156 3.43 -8.91 -8.59
CA VAL A 156 2.73 -8.64 -7.34
C VAL A 156 1.28 -9.06 -7.49
N VAL A 157 0.88 -10.12 -6.80
CA VAL A 157 -0.51 -10.61 -6.79
C VAL A 157 -1.18 -10.18 -5.51
N ILE A 158 -2.25 -9.39 -5.64
CA ILE A 158 -3.13 -9.01 -4.52
C ILE A 158 -4.27 -10.00 -4.42
N LYS A 159 -4.56 -10.42 -3.19
CA LYS A 159 -5.60 -11.40 -2.87
C LYS A 159 -6.52 -10.86 -1.79
N SER A 160 -7.77 -11.31 -1.79
CA SER A 160 -8.70 -11.08 -0.69
C SER A 160 -8.18 -11.70 0.60
N GLN A 161 -8.83 -11.39 1.71
CA GLN A 161 -8.51 -11.99 3.01
C GLN A 161 -8.66 -13.50 3.03
N LEU A 162 -9.58 -14.05 2.21
CA LEU A 162 -9.78 -15.48 2.04
C LEU A 162 -8.80 -16.10 1.03
N GLY A 163 -7.86 -15.32 0.49
CA GLY A 163 -6.82 -15.80 -0.42
C GLY A 163 -7.22 -15.86 -1.88
N GLN A 164 -8.40 -15.35 -2.24
CA GLN A 164 -8.85 -15.30 -3.63
C GLN A 164 -8.07 -14.22 -4.40
N PRO A 165 -7.45 -14.53 -5.55
CA PRO A 165 -6.70 -13.56 -6.33
C PRO A 165 -7.66 -12.48 -6.85
N ILE A 166 -7.26 -11.22 -6.72
CA ILE A 166 -8.05 -10.04 -7.13
C ILE A 166 -7.41 -9.41 -8.37
N THR A 167 -6.13 -9.08 -8.27
CA THR A 167 -5.42 -8.39 -9.35
C THR A 167 -3.93 -8.66 -9.27
N ALA A 168 -3.23 -8.55 -10.40
CA ALA A 168 -1.80 -8.66 -10.48
C ALA A 168 -1.16 -7.48 -11.23
N TYR A 169 0.03 -7.12 -10.78
CA TYR A 169 0.90 -6.10 -11.35
C TYR A 169 2.27 -6.69 -11.59
N SER A 170 3.01 -6.19 -12.56
CA SER A 170 4.38 -6.59 -12.84
C SER A 170 5.30 -5.37 -12.79
N GLY A 171 6.48 -5.55 -12.23
CA GLY A 171 7.49 -4.49 -12.07
C GLY A 171 8.90 -5.08 -12.02
N ASP A 172 9.88 -4.25 -12.38
CA ASP A 172 11.29 -4.62 -12.25
C ASP A 172 11.83 -4.29 -10.86
N GLU A 173 11.39 -3.18 -10.30
CA GLU A 173 11.74 -2.74 -8.95
C GLU A 173 10.52 -2.82 -8.04
N VAL A 174 10.45 -3.91 -7.28
CA VAL A 174 9.33 -4.18 -6.36
C VAL A 174 9.81 -4.35 -4.93
N TYR A 175 9.25 -3.56 -4.01
CA TYR A 175 9.46 -3.67 -2.56
C TYR A 175 8.22 -3.29 -1.76
N TRP A 176 8.19 -3.62 -0.47
CA TRP A 176 7.09 -3.28 0.43
C TRP A 176 7.58 -2.65 1.73
N LYS A 177 6.74 -1.82 2.34
CA LYS A 177 6.90 -1.33 3.72
C LYS A 177 5.56 -1.30 4.44
N VAL A 178 5.59 -1.46 5.75
CA VAL A 178 4.44 -1.13 6.61
C VAL A 178 4.59 0.34 7.00
N PRO A 179 3.72 1.24 6.51
CA PRO A 179 3.72 2.64 6.93
C PRO A 179 3.36 2.76 8.42
N ASP A 180 4.14 3.56 9.16
CA ASP A 180 3.91 3.79 10.61
C ASP A 180 2.69 4.70 10.87
N ASP A 181 2.31 5.51 9.89
CA ASP A 181 1.31 6.57 9.97
C ASP A 181 -0.07 6.16 9.40
N LEU A 182 -0.16 4.99 8.75
CA LEU A 182 -1.39 4.49 8.14
C LEU A 182 -1.97 3.26 8.87
N PRO A 183 -3.29 3.20 9.06
CA PRO A 183 -3.92 2.21 9.92
C PRO A 183 -3.99 0.82 9.26
N LYS A 184 -3.12 -0.10 9.68
CA LYS A 184 -3.13 -1.50 9.22
C LYS A 184 -3.13 -1.60 7.69
N MET A 185 -2.25 -0.83 7.05
CA MET A 185 -2.04 -0.86 5.61
C MET A 185 -0.65 -1.41 5.30
N THR A 186 -0.46 -1.86 4.07
CA THR A 186 0.86 -2.15 3.51
C THR A 186 1.04 -1.31 2.25
N LYS A 187 2.21 -0.68 2.11
CA LYS A 187 2.61 0.04 0.91
C LYS A 187 3.51 -0.86 0.08
N LEU A 188 3.08 -1.19 -1.13
CA LEU A 188 3.89 -1.79 -2.17
C LEU A 188 4.38 -0.68 -3.10
N MET A 189 5.63 -0.77 -3.52
CA MET A 189 6.22 0.10 -4.53
C MET A 189 6.56 -0.74 -5.74
N ILE A 190 6.07 -0.34 -6.91
CA ILE A 190 6.21 -1.04 -8.18
C ILE A 190 6.70 -0.01 -9.20
N ASP A 191 7.96 -0.10 -9.63
CA ASP A 191 8.59 0.80 -10.60
C ASP A 191 8.38 2.30 -10.25
N GLY A 192 8.52 2.63 -8.97
CA GLY A 192 8.36 4.01 -8.45
C GLY A 192 6.91 4.46 -8.22
N LYS A 193 5.92 3.60 -8.46
CA LYS A 193 4.49 3.87 -8.17
C LYS A 193 4.03 3.14 -6.92
N ALA A 194 3.23 3.83 -6.11
CA ALA A 194 2.70 3.29 -4.86
C ALA A 194 1.38 2.53 -5.09
N LEU A 195 1.27 1.39 -4.40
CA LEU A 195 0.06 0.61 -4.24
C LEU A 195 -0.17 0.40 -2.75
N TYR A 196 -1.19 1.06 -2.18
CA TYR A 196 -1.54 0.83 -0.78
C TYR A 196 -2.66 -0.21 -0.68
N ILE A 197 -2.49 -1.19 0.20
CA ILE A 197 -3.49 -2.23 0.44
C ILE A 197 -3.91 -2.23 1.90
N HIS A 198 -5.20 -2.36 2.14
CA HIS A 198 -5.80 -2.57 3.46
C HIS A 198 -6.59 -3.87 3.46
N ARG A 199 -6.39 -4.70 4.50
CA ARG A 199 -7.02 -6.02 4.65
C ARG A 199 -6.92 -6.87 3.38
N ALA A 200 -5.72 -6.96 2.81
CA ALA A 200 -5.43 -7.82 1.67
C ALA A 200 -4.26 -8.74 2.01
N ASN A 201 -4.21 -9.88 1.34
CA ASN A 201 -3.01 -10.70 1.27
C ASN A 201 -2.26 -10.34 -0.01
N PHE A 202 -0.94 -10.50 -0.06
CA PHE A 202 -0.17 -10.31 -1.28
C PHE A 202 0.96 -11.33 -1.41
N GLN A 203 1.40 -11.58 -2.64
CA GLN A 203 2.59 -12.36 -2.96
C GLN A 203 3.40 -11.63 -4.03
N ILE A 204 4.72 -11.62 -3.87
CA ILE A 204 5.67 -11.12 -4.87
C ILE A 204 6.41 -12.35 -5.41
N ILE A 205 6.33 -12.56 -6.73
CA ILE A 205 6.81 -13.77 -7.40
C ILE A 205 7.78 -13.35 -8.49
N ASP A 206 8.98 -13.93 -8.53
CA ASP A 206 9.89 -13.74 -9.66
C ASP A 206 9.29 -14.43 -10.89
N THR A 207 9.22 -13.75 -12.03
CA THR A 207 8.53 -14.28 -13.22
C THR A 207 9.17 -15.54 -13.78
N ALA A 208 10.45 -15.77 -13.50
CA ALA A 208 11.15 -17.01 -13.82
C ALA A 208 10.55 -18.27 -13.14
N LEU A 209 9.72 -18.09 -12.10
CA LEU A 209 9.01 -19.18 -11.42
C LEU A 209 7.65 -19.48 -12.05
N LEU A 210 7.20 -18.68 -13.03
CA LEU A 210 5.96 -18.90 -13.76
C LEU A 210 6.24 -19.82 -14.95
N GLY A 211 5.44 -20.89 -15.08
CA GLY A 211 5.64 -21.97 -16.05
C GLY A 211 4.96 -21.71 -17.38
#